data_AF-A0A968IMR7-F1
#
_entry.id   AF-A0A968IMR7-F1
#
_cell.length_a   1.000
_cell.length_b   1.000
_cell.length_c   1.000
_cell.angle_alpha   90.00
_cell.angle_beta   90.00
_cell.angle_gamma   90.00
#
_symmetry.space_group_name_H-M   'P 1'
#
loop_
_entity.id
_entity.type
_entity.pdbx_description
1 polymer ?
#
loop_
_entity_poly.entity_id
_entity_poly.type
_entity_poly.pdbx_seq_one_letter_code
_entity_poly.pdbx_strand_id
1 'polypeptide(L)' 'MNTKDLILQELEETSEPLLNEILDFVRFLKIKQTQEATENQQDLDDSHQALIEAQEKGTISLEAFKTELGL' A
#
# COMPACT_ATOMS: atom_id res chain seq x y z
N MET A 1 -6.80 6.78 28.73
CA MET A 1 -5.54 6.31 28.14
C MET A 1 -5.68 6.29 26.63
N ASN A 2 -4.66 6.73 25.92
CA ASN A 2 -4.58 6.54 24.48
C ASN A 2 -3.97 5.15 24.17
N THR A 3 -4.00 4.72 22.90
CA THR A 3 -3.46 3.42 22.48
C THR A 3 -1.99 3.24 22.82
N LYS A 4 -1.19 4.32 22.78
CA LYS A 4 0.23 4.29 23.12
C LYS A 4 0.44 3.98 24.60
N ASP A 5 -0.36 4.55 25.49
CA ASP A 5 -0.26 4.30 26.93
C ASP A 5 -0.60 2.84 27.27
N LEU A 6 -1.60 2.26 26.60
CA LEU A 6 -1.97 0.84 26.77
C LEU A 6 -0.85 -0.11 26.30
N ILE A 7 -0.21 0.21 25.17
CA ILE A 7 0.92 -0.58 24.66
C ILE A 7 2.08 -0.52 25.66
N LEU A 8 2.42 0.66 26.18
CA LEU A 8 3.51 0.79 27.16
C LEU A 8 3.24 -0.04 28.41
N GLN A 9 2.00 -0.04 28.91
CA GLN A 9 1.62 -0.86 30.06
C GLN A 9 1.82 -2.36 29.80
N GLU A 10 1.44 -2.86 28.63
CA GLU A 10 1.60 -4.28 28.28
C GLU A 10 3.09 -4.67 28.16
N LEU A 11 3.92 -3.76 27.64
CA LEU A 11 5.35 -4.02 27.44
C LEU A 11 6.12 -4.14 28.77
N GLU A 12 5.69 -3.46 29.83
CA GLU A 12 6.36 -3.50 31.15
C GLU A 12 6.37 -4.93 31.75
N GLU A 13 5.32 -5.71 31.51
CA GLU A 13 5.19 -7.08 32.04
C GLU A 13 5.63 -8.16 31.04
N THR A 14 6.05 -7.76 29.84
CA THR A 14 6.40 -8.68 28.75
C THR A 14 7.85 -9.19 28.87
N SER A 15 8.05 -10.48 28.64
CA SER A 15 9.39 -11.09 28.67
C SER A 15 10.27 -10.61 27.50
N GLU A 16 11.59 -10.47 27.73
CA GLU A 16 12.56 -10.03 26.73
C GLU A 16 12.53 -10.77 25.37
N PRO A 17 12.35 -12.11 25.30
CA PRO A 17 12.23 -12.79 23.99
C PRO A 17 11.04 -12.29 23.17
N LEU A 18 9.89 -12.08 23.82
CA LEU A 18 8.68 -11.57 23.19
C LEU A 18 8.81 -10.08 22.85
N LEU A 19 9.51 -9.28 23.66
CA LEU A 19 9.82 -7.88 23.35
C LEU A 19 10.64 -7.76 22.05
N ASN A 20 11.58 -8.67 21.80
CA ASN A 20 12.35 -8.70 20.56
C ASN A 20 11.44 -8.98 19.34
N GLU A 21 10.53 -9.95 19.44
CA GLU A 21 9.56 -10.23 18.37
C GLU A 21 8.62 -9.04 18.12
N ILE A 22 8.13 -8.39 19.19
CA ILE A 22 7.28 -7.20 19.08
C ILE A 22 8.04 -6.05 18.40
N LEU A 23 9.29 -5.83 18.77
CA LEU A 23 10.12 -4.79 18.17
C LEU A 23 10.31 -5.02 16.67
N ASP A 24 10.61 -6.26 16.28
CA ASP A 24 10.76 -6.63 14.88
C ASP A 24 9.45 -6.45 14.10
N PHE A 25 8.32 -6.83 14.70
CA PHE A 25 7.02 -6.61 14.09
C PHE A 25 6.68 -5.13 13.92
N VAL A 26 6.94 -4.28 14.93
CA VAL A 26 6.73 -2.83 14.83
C VAL A 26 7.62 -2.22 13.74
N ARG A 27 8.88 -2.67 13.62
CA ARG A 27 9.78 -2.23 12.54
C ARG A 27 9.25 -2.63 11.17
N PHE A 28 8.79 -3.87 11.03
CA PHE A 28 8.16 -4.36 9.81
C PHE A 28 6.96 -3.50 9.43
N LEU A 29 6.05 -3.20 10.36
CA LEU A 29 4.87 -2.37 10.09
C LEU A 29 5.22 -0.96 9.61
N LYS A 30 6.27 -0.34 10.18
CA LYS A 30 6.74 0.98 9.74
C LYS A 30 7.27 0.97 8.30
N ILE A 31 8.03 -0.06 7.96
CA ILE A 31 8.57 -0.24 6.60
C ILE A 31 7.40 -0.46 5.64
N LYS A 32 6.49 -1.38 5.98
CA LYS A 32 5.31 -1.69 5.19
C LYS A 32 4.45 -0.45 4.94
N GLN A 33 4.17 0.35 5.96
CA GLN A 33 3.38 1.58 5.81
C GLN A 33 4.05 2.58 4.84
N THR A 34 5.37 2.68 4.87
CA THR A 34 6.13 3.57 3.98
C THR A 34 6.12 3.07 2.53
N GLN A 35 6.25 1.76 2.35
CA GLN A 35 6.15 1.11 1.05
C GLN A 35 4.75 1.26 0.47
N GLU A 36 3.71 0.92 1.23
CA GLU A 36 2.31 1.07 0.80
C GLU A 36 1.98 2.53 0.45
N ALA A 37 2.48 3.51 1.22
CA ALA A 37 2.29 4.92 0.88
C ALA A 37 2.95 5.30 -0.46
N THR A 38 4.10 4.70 -0.77
CA THR A 38 4.82 4.93 -2.04
C THR A 38 4.11 4.25 -3.20
N GLU A 39 3.71 2.98 -3.04
CA GLU A 39 2.95 2.21 -4.04
C GLU A 39 1.61 2.89 -4.35
N ASN A 40 0.87 3.32 -3.32
CA ASN A 40 -0.38 4.05 -3.50
C ASN A 40 -0.19 5.36 -4.29
N GLN A 41 0.92 6.08 -4.06
CA GLN A 41 1.20 7.30 -4.81
C GLN A 41 1.54 6.98 -6.26
N GLN A 42 2.31 5.91 -6.52
CA GLN A 42 2.62 5.45 -7.88
C GLN A 42 1.35 5.04 -8.62
N ASP A 43 0.47 4.27 -7.99
CA ASP A 43 -0.81 3.85 -8.58
C ASP A 43 -1.71 5.04 -8.94
N LEU A 44 -1.72 6.08 -8.10
CA LEU A 44 -2.44 7.32 -8.39
C LEU A 44 -1.82 8.07 -9.58
N ASP A 45 -0.49 8.19 -9.62
CA ASP A 45 0.21 8.88 -10.69
C ASP A 45 0.00 8.16 -12.04
N ASP A 46 0.11 6.83 -12.06
CA ASP A 46 -0.14 5.99 -13.24
C ASP A 46 -1.60 6.12 -13.71
N SER A 47 -2.55 6.12 -12.78
CA SER A 47 -3.97 6.34 -13.09
C SER A 47 -4.22 7.71 -13.70
N HIS A 48 -3.54 8.75 -13.19
CA HIS A 48 -3.62 10.11 -13.73
C HIS A 48 -3.01 10.19 -15.13
N GLN A 49 -1.85 9.55 -15.37
CA GLN A 49 -1.23 9.51 -16.70
C GLN A 49 -2.12 8.77 -17.71
N ALA A 50 -2.69 7.63 -17.34
CA ALA A 50 -3.61 6.89 -18.19
C ALA A 50 -4.86 7.72 -18.55
N LEU A 51 -5.38 8.50 -17.60
CA LEU A 51 -6.51 9.41 -17.85
C LEU A 51 -6.14 10.52 -18.86
N ILE A 52 -4.96 11.13 -18.72
CA ILE A 52 -4.46 12.15 -19.64
C ILE A 52 -4.29 11.55 -21.04
N GLU A 53 -3.65 10.39 -21.13
CA GLU A 53 -3.45 9.70 -22.41
C GLU A 53 -4.79 9.36 -23.09
N ALA A 54 -5.77 8.87 -22.33
CA ALA A 54 -7.10 8.59 -22.84
C ALA A 54 -7.82 9.85 -23.35
N GLN A 55 -7.59 11.01 -22.73
CA GLN A 55 -8.12 12.30 -23.19
C GLN A 55 -7.42 12.79 -24.46
N GLU A 56 -6.11 12.62 -24.57
CA GLU A 56 -5.32 13.11 -25.71
C GLU A 56 -5.42 12.21 -26.94
N LYS A 57 -5.30 10.89 -26.75
CA LYS A 57 -5.25 9.89 -27.81
C LYS A 57 -6.60 9.22 -28.08
N GLY A 58 -7.58 9.42 -27.20
CA GLY A 58 -8.87 8.75 -27.24
C GLY A 58 -8.81 7.32 -26.71
N THR A 59 -9.95 6.65 -26.71
CA THR A 59 -10.09 5.25 -26.28
C THR A 59 -10.91 4.46 -27.30
N ILE A 60 -10.78 3.15 -27.28
CA ILE A 60 -11.60 2.22 -28.08
C ILE A 60 -12.45 1.35 -27.17
N SER A 61 -13.51 0.76 -27.71
CA SER A 61 -14.32 -0.20 -26.96
C SER A 61 -13.55 -1.51 -26.77
N LEU A 62 -13.85 -2.21 -25.67
CA LEU A 62 -13.25 -3.51 -25.37
C LEU A 62 -13.50 -4.54 -26.49
N GLU A 63 -14.68 -4.50 -27.12
CA GLU A 63 -15.04 -5.40 -28.21
C GLU A 63 -14.23 -5.12 -29.48
N ALA A 64 -13.97 -3.85 -29.80
CA ALA A 64 -13.08 -3.47 -30.89
C ALA A 64 -11.64 -3.97 -30.62
N PHE A 65 -11.16 -3.81 -29.38
CA PHE A 65 -9.84 -4.28 -28.97
C PHE A 65 -9.70 -5.81 -29.06
N LYS A 66 -10.69 -6.58 -28.58
CA LYS A 66 -10.69 -8.06 -28.69
C LYS A 66 -10.65 -8.50 -30.15
N THR A 67 -11.44 -7.84 -31.00
CA THR A 67 -11.47 -8.11 -32.45
C THR A 67 -10.09 -7.87 -33.08
N GLU A 68 -9.39 -6.80 -32.71
CA GLU A 68 -8.02 -6.50 -33.18
C GLU A 68 -7.01 -7.56 -32.75
N LEU A 69 -7.17 -8.11 -31.54
CA LEU A 69 -6.34 -9.19 -31.00
C LEU A 69 -6.71 -10.60 -31.49
N GLY A 70 -7.79 -10.75 -32.28
CA GLY A 70 -8.27 -12.04 -32.76
C GLY A 70 -8.88 -12.92 -31.66
N LEU A 71 -9.41 -12.30 -30.60
CA LEU A 71 -10.09 -12.94 -29.46
C LEU A 71 -11.60 -12.94 -29.59
#